data_AF-A0A8J8BUJ6-F1
#
_entry.id   AF-A0A8J8BUJ6-F1
#
_cell.length_a   1.000
_cell.length_b   1.000
_cell.length_c   1.000
_cell.angle_alpha   90.00
_cell.angle_beta   90.00
_cell.angle_gamma   90.00
#
_symmetry.space_group_name_H-M   'P 1'
#
loop_
_entity.id
_entity.type
_entity.pdbx_description
1 polymer ?
#
loop_
_entity_poly.entity_id
_entity_poly.type
_entity_poly.pdbx_seq_one_letter_code
_entity_poly.pdbx_strand_id
1 'polypeptide(L)'
;MNPKKMRIASNRFSLLFYCALFNLLFEYSARGIRDFIQRPLFMLALFGIYFTYFAMLEDLIVRYKLKNYQIFITAFLYGLFPIAFLTGNLFNPRVYAGFMVVGVNLGTIIVIGILAWGVVQGMVTLYFANRIWARDWNHPRMGKSGWILAILYQAVVMILASRNPVTPRGTPVGYLVFGVLVIVAALLLVRSLKIPGGIQVFQPSKVMDLLAVGSVILFLFNGTFLASGPQIVTSQPLNLLAATIENIWVFICGIIFLIYRFWKGSDVVV
;
A
#
# COMPACT_ATOMS: atom_id res chain seq x y z
N MET A 1 -31.81 22.99 -26.60
CA MET A 1 -31.35 21.61 -26.87
C MET A 1 -30.59 21.14 -25.65
N ASN A 2 -31.14 20.15 -24.93
CA ASN A 2 -30.64 19.75 -23.62
C ASN A 2 -29.36 18.90 -23.83
N PRO A 3 -28.16 19.35 -23.41
CA PRO A 3 -26.98 18.52 -23.52
C PRO A 3 -27.20 17.34 -22.57
N LYS A 4 -27.50 16.17 -23.13
CA LYS A 4 -27.43 14.90 -22.41
C LYS A 4 -26.09 14.93 -21.67
N LYS A 5 -26.15 15.06 -20.34
CA LYS A 5 -25.06 14.70 -19.44
C LYS A 5 -24.72 13.26 -19.79
N MET A 6 -23.75 13.07 -20.69
CA MET A 6 -22.93 11.88 -20.65
C MET A 6 -22.37 11.89 -19.24
N ARG A 7 -22.96 11.08 -18.37
CA ARG A 7 -22.32 10.66 -17.13
C ARG A 7 -21.05 9.96 -17.61
N ILE A 8 -19.96 10.73 -17.73
CA ILE A 8 -18.62 10.16 -17.71
C ILE A 8 -18.65 9.32 -16.44
N ALA A 9 -18.60 8.00 -16.60
CA ALA A 9 -18.54 7.08 -15.47
C ALA A 9 -17.46 7.61 -14.55
N SER A 10 -17.78 7.90 -13.28
CA SER A 10 -16.88 8.71 -12.46
C SER A 10 -15.48 8.09 -12.47
N ASN A 11 -14.50 8.91 -12.79
CA ASN A 11 -13.08 8.56 -12.93
C ASN A 11 -12.50 7.82 -11.71
N ARG A 12 -13.20 7.89 -10.57
CA ARG A 12 -12.90 7.17 -9.32
C ARG A 12 -12.63 5.69 -9.54
N PHE A 13 -13.53 4.95 -10.19
CA PHE A 13 -13.38 3.49 -10.26
C PHE A 13 -12.12 3.08 -11.01
N SER A 14 -11.82 3.74 -12.14
CA SER A 14 -10.60 3.51 -12.91
C SER A 14 -9.35 3.82 -12.09
N LEU A 15 -9.33 4.94 -11.37
CA LEU A 15 -8.21 5.31 -10.49
C LEU A 15 -7.98 4.23 -9.41
N LEU A 16 -9.04 3.79 -8.74
CA LEU A 16 -8.97 2.72 -7.73
C LEU A 16 -8.48 1.41 -8.32
N PHE A 17 -8.96 1.07 -9.52
CA PHE A 17 -8.55 -0.13 -10.24
C PHE A 17 -7.05 -0.10 -10.59
N TYR A 18 -6.54 1.01 -11.14
CA TYR A 18 -5.10 1.13 -11.43
C TYR A 18 -4.23 1.08 -10.17
N CYS A 19 -4.71 1.65 -9.05
CA CYS A 19 -4.00 1.55 -7.78
C CYS A 19 -3.92 0.09 -7.28
N ALA A 20 -5.04 -0.63 -7.35
CA ALA A 20 -5.10 -2.04 -6.99
C ALA A 20 -4.25 -2.91 -7.93
N LEU A 21 -4.27 -2.63 -9.23
CA LEU A 21 -3.47 -3.34 -10.22
C LEU A 21 -1.97 -3.14 -10.01
N PHE A 22 -1.52 -1.91 -9.73
CA PHE A 22 -0.11 -1.64 -9.41
C PHE A 22 0.34 -2.40 -8.16
N ASN A 23 -0.49 -2.47 -7.13
CA ASN A 23 -0.18 -3.22 -5.91
C ASN A 23 -0.22 -4.74 -6.11
N LEU A 24 -1.13 -5.24 -6.95
CA LEU A 24 -1.08 -6.64 -7.37
C LEU A 24 0.18 -6.95 -8.17
N LEU A 25 0.66 -5.99 -8.98
CA LEU A 25 1.91 -6.15 -9.71
C LEU A 25 3.10 -6.20 -8.76
N PHE A 26 3.08 -5.42 -7.67
CA PHE A 26 4.05 -5.54 -6.57
C PHE A 26 4.00 -6.93 -5.92
N GLU A 27 2.82 -7.47 -5.61
CA GLU A 27 2.73 -8.82 -5.04
C GLU A 27 3.16 -9.91 -6.04
N TYR A 28 2.87 -9.69 -7.32
CA TYR A 28 3.30 -10.53 -8.42
C TYR A 28 4.81 -10.60 -8.54
N SER A 29 5.52 -9.50 -8.28
CA SER A 29 6.98 -9.51 -8.39
C SER A 29 7.68 -10.40 -7.38
N ALA A 30 7.17 -10.47 -6.14
CA ALA A 30 7.74 -11.36 -5.12
C ALA A 30 7.31 -12.83 -5.27
N ARG A 31 6.11 -13.09 -5.81
CA ARG A 31 5.49 -14.43 -5.84
C ARG A 31 5.66 -15.17 -7.16
N GLY A 32 5.73 -14.43 -8.26
CA GLY A 32 5.79 -14.95 -9.61
C GLY A 32 4.47 -15.47 -10.17
N ILE A 33 4.44 -15.69 -11.49
CA ILE A 33 3.24 -16.08 -12.24
C ILE A 33 2.63 -17.40 -11.80
N ARG A 34 3.46 -18.36 -11.36
CA ARG A 34 2.98 -19.69 -10.95
C ARG A 34 2.07 -19.61 -9.72
N ASP A 35 2.44 -18.81 -8.72
CA ASP A 35 1.64 -18.70 -7.49
C ASP A 35 0.30 -17.99 -7.76
N PHE A 36 0.31 -16.97 -8.64
CA PHE A 36 -0.89 -16.27 -9.08
C PHE A 36 -1.89 -17.21 -9.78
N ILE A 37 -1.41 -18.10 -10.64
CA ILE A 37 -2.25 -19.08 -11.34
C ILE A 37 -2.75 -20.17 -10.37
N GLN A 38 -1.91 -20.63 -9.45
CA GLN A 38 -2.24 -21.72 -8.54
C GLN A 38 -3.14 -21.30 -7.37
N ARG A 39 -3.17 -20.00 -7.02
CA ARG A 39 -3.92 -19.47 -5.88
C ARG A 39 -4.84 -18.30 -6.27
N PRO A 40 -5.81 -18.52 -7.18
CA PRO A 40 -6.67 -17.44 -7.67
C PRO A 40 -7.49 -16.76 -6.56
N LEU A 41 -7.93 -17.52 -5.55
CA LEU A 41 -8.65 -16.96 -4.40
C LEU A 41 -7.79 -16.01 -3.57
N PHE A 42 -6.50 -16.30 -3.42
CA PHE A 42 -5.57 -15.40 -2.73
C PHE A 42 -5.36 -14.11 -3.53
N MET A 43 -5.27 -14.21 -4.85
CA MET A 43 -5.16 -13.05 -5.74
C MET A 43 -6.41 -12.15 -5.67
N LEU A 44 -7.60 -12.76 -5.65
CA LEU A 44 -8.86 -12.03 -5.44
C LEU A 44 -8.93 -11.39 -4.04
N ALA A 45 -8.41 -12.08 -3.02
CA ALA A 45 -8.29 -11.55 -1.67
C ALA A 45 -7.40 -10.30 -1.64
N LEU A 46 -6.20 -10.38 -2.23
CA LEU A 46 -5.28 -9.25 -2.35
C LEU A 46 -5.89 -8.10 -3.17
N PHE A 47 -6.55 -8.40 -4.30
CA PHE A 47 -7.25 -7.38 -5.08
C PHE A 47 -8.25 -6.62 -4.22
N GLY A 48 -9.10 -7.33 -3.46
CA GLY A 48 -10.07 -6.70 -2.59
C GLY A 48 -9.43 -5.91 -1.45
N ILE A 49 -8.30 -6.40 -0.89
CA ILE A 49 -7.51 -5.66 0.12
C ILE A 49 -7.07 -4.31 -0.46
N TYR A 50 -6.41 -4.30 -1.62
CA TYR A 50 -5.92 -3.05 -2.20
C TYR A 50 -7.07 -2.17 -2.69
N PHE A 51 -8.07 -2.74 -3.35
CA PHE A 51 -9.20 -1.99 -3.87
C PHE A 51 -9.97 -1.28 -2.76
N THR A 52 -10.27 -1.98 -1.66
CA THR A 52 -10.97 -1.38 -0.51
C THR A 52 -10.09 -0.38 0.23
N TYR A 53 -8.78 -0.62 0.35
CA TYR A 53 -7.82 0.35 0.88
C TYR A 53 -7.84 1.66 0.10
N PHE A 54 -7.67 1.60 -1.22
CA PHE A 54 -7.69 2.81 -2.04
C PHE A 54 -9.07 3.44 -2.09
N ALA A 55 -10.16 2.66 -2.01
CA ALA A 55 -11.51 3.22 -1.95
C ALA A 55 -11.71 4.10 -0.70
N MET A 56 -11.19 3.64 0.45
CA MET A 56 -11.17 4.37 1.71
C MET A 56 -10.22 5.57 1.66
N LEU A 57 -9.00 5.38 1.16
CA LEU A 57 -8.00 6.44 1.05
C LEU A 57 -8.48 7.56 0.11
N GLU A 58 -9.04 7.23 -1.05
CA GLU A 58 -9.59 8.20 -2.00
C GLU A 58 -10.78 8.96 -1.40
N ASP A 59 -11.64 8.31 -0.60
CA ASP A 59 -12.69 9.02 0.15
C ASP A 59 -12.08 10.04 1.11
N LEU A 60 -11.03 9.68 1.85
CA LEU A 60 -10.34 10.62 2.75
C LEU A 60 -9.68 11.76 1.98
N ILE A 61 -9.00 11.47 0.86
CA ILE A 61 -8.38 12.47 -0.02
C ILE A 61 -9.42 13.47 -0.49
N VAL A 62 -10.54 13.01 -1.04
CA VAL A 62 -11.57 13.92 -1.60
C VAL A 62 -12.34 14.66 -0.49
N ARG A 63 -12.60 14.01 0.64
CA ARG A 63 -13.36 14.57 1.77
C ARG A 63 -12.58 15.62 2.55
N TYR A 64 -11.31 15.35 2.84
CA TYR A 64 -10.47 16.19 3.71
C TYR A 64 -9.36 16.94 2.97
N LYS A 65 -9.25 16.75 1.65
CA LYS A 65 -8.19 17.35 0.81
C LYS A 65 -6.81 17.03 1.37
N LEU A 66 -6.56 15.72 1.55
CA LEU A 66 -5.32 15.25 2.17
C LEU A 66 -4.10 15.78 1.42
N LYS A 67 -3.13 16.25 2.20
CA LYS A 67 -1.76 16.50 1.75
C LYS A 67 -1.00 15.18 1.71
N ASN A 68 0.06 15.15 0.92
CA ASN A 68 0.93 13.98 0.75
C ASN A 68 1.42 13.33 2.04
N TYR A 69 1.81 14.10 3.05
CA TYR A 69 2.28 13.52 4.31
C TYR A 69 1.12 12.84 5.08
N GLN A 70 -0.12 13.29 4.89
CA GLN A 70 -1.31 12.67 5.47
C GLN A 70 -1.66 11.38 4.73
N ILE A 71 -1.52 11.39 3.40
CA ILE A 71 -1.61 10.17 2.57
C ILE A 71 -0.56 9.16 3.03
N PHE A 72 0.68 9.59 3.22
CA PHE A 72 1.77 8.76 3.72
C PHE A 72 1.47 8.15 5.10
N ILE A 73 1.01 8.97 6.06
CA ILE A 73 0.61 8.48 7.40
C ILE A 73 -0.56 7.50 7.29
N THR A 74 -1.54 7.76 6.41
CA THR A 74 -2.69 6.87 6.19
C THR A 74 -2.24 5.53 5.61
N ALA A 75 -1.32 5.56 4.64
CA ALA A 75 -0.74 4.37 4.03
C ALA A 75 0.07 3.54 5.06
N PHE A 76 0.88 4.21 5.88
CA PHE A 76 1.59 3.56 6.98
C PHE A 76 0.63 2.93 7.99
N LEU A 77 -0.37 3.69 8.47
CA LEU A 77 -1.37 3.21 9.42
C LEU A 77 -2.12 1.99 8.87
N TYR A 78 -2.52 2.04 7.61
CA TYR A 78 -3.16 0.92 6.95
C TYR A 78 -2.20 -0.28 6.84
N GLY A 79 -0.96 -0.06 6.39
CA GLY A 79 0.06 -1.08 6.22
C GLY A 79 0.41 -1.85 7.50
N LEU A 80 0.30 -1.22 8.68
CA LEU A 80 0.51 -1.91 9.96
C LEU A 80 -0.38 -3.16 10.12
N PHE A 81 -1.62 -3.14 9.62
CA PHE A 81 -2.56 -4.25 9.79
C PHE A 81 -2.21 -5.46 8.92
N PRO A 82 -2.01 -5.36 7.58
CA PRO A 82 -1.50 -6.48 6.79
C PRO A 82 -0.15 -7.00 7.28
N ILE A 83 0.76 -6.13 7.70
CA ILE A 83 2.06 -6.57 8.23
C ILE A 83 1.89 -7.39 9.51
N ALA A 84 0.97 -7.01 10.40
CA ALA A 84 0.74 -7.72 11.65
C ALA A 84 -0.11 -9.00 11.49
N PHE A 85 -1.13 -8.98 10.63
CA PHE A 85 -2.17 -10.02 10.61
C PHE A 85 -2.29 -10.80 9.30
N LEU A 86 -1.92 -10.21 8.16
CA LEU A 86 -1.91 -10.92 6.87
C LEU A 86 -0.61 -11.71 6.69
N THR A 87 0.52 -11.10 7.03
CA THR A 87 1.87 -11.72 6.90
C THR A 87 2.48 -12.15 8.22
N GLY A 88 2.08 -11.53 9.35
CA GLY A 88 2.72 -11.74 10.65
C GLY A 88 4.15 -11.22 10.74
N ASN A 89 4.67 -10.57 9.69
CA ASN A 89 6.06 -10.17 9.62
C ASN A 89 6.45 -9.12 10.65
N LEU A 90 5.48 -8.38 11.21
CA LEU A 90 5.74 -7.48 12.33
C LEU A 90 6.35 -8.21 13.54
N PHE A 91 6.06 -9.49 13.70
CA PHE A 91 6.47 -10.30 14.84
C PHE A 91 7.53 -11.34 14.49
N ASN A 92 8.02 -11.32 13.24
CA ASN A 92 8.89 -12.36 12.73
C ASN A 92 10.37 -11.97 12.89
N PRO A 93 11.15 -12.65 13.74
CA PRO A 93 12.56 -12.33 13.96
C PRO A 93 13.47 -12.77 12.80
N ARG A 94 12.96 -13.45 11.78
CA ARG A 94 13.77 -13.95 10.64
C ARG A 94 13.82 -12.97 9.46
N VAL A 95 13.08 -11.87 9.52
CA VAL A 95 13.01 -10.88 8.43
C VAL A 95 13.96 -9.72 8.73
N TYR A 96 14.67 -9.20 7.72
CA TYR A 96 15.55 -8.03 7.82
C TYR A 96 16.53 -8.09 9.01
N ALA A 97 17.23 -9.23 9.15
CA ALA A 97 18.19 -9.49 10.23
C ALA A 97 17.61 -9.49 11.66
N GLY A 98 16.28 -9.47 11.83
CA GLY A 98 15.65 -9.76 13.12
C GLY A 98 15.85 -8.70 14.18
N PHE A 99 15.95 -7.42 13.79
CA PHE A 99 16.07 -6.33 14.75
C PHE A 99 14.75 -6.12 15.51
N MET A 100 14.54 -6.94 16.55
CA MET A 100 13.36 -6.96 17.39
C MET A 100 13.51 -5.94 18.53
N VAL A 101 12.59 -4.99 18.61
CA VAL A 101 12.51 -4.00 19.69
C VAL A 101 11.16 -4.15 20.37
N VAL A 102 11.16 -4.52 21.65
CA VAL A 102 9.94 -4.66 22.47
C VAL A 102 8.87 -5.54 21.78
N GLY A 103 9.31 -6.64 21.15
CA GLY A 103 8.41 -7.62 20.52
C GLY A 103 7.93 -7.29 19.10
N VAL A 104 8.42 -6.21 18.48
CA VAL A 104 8.16 -5.89 17.05
C VAL A 104 9.45 -5.82 16.24
N ASN A 105 9.41 -6.24 14.98
CA ASN A 105 10.53 -6.17 14.04
C ASN A 105 10.61 -4.77 13.44
N LEU A 106 11.63 -4.01 13.84
CA LEU A 106 11.81 -2.64 13.35
C LEU A 106 12.23 -2.59 11.89
N GLY A 107 13.01 -3.56 11.41
CA GLY A 107 13.35 -3.68 10.00
C GLY A 107 12.09 -3.82 9.13
N THR A 108 11.12 -4.61 9.59
CA THR A 108 9.81 -4.72 8.94
C THR A 108 9.01 -3.43 8.99
N ILE A 109 9.01 -2.69 10.10
CA ILE A 109 8.35 -1.39 10.20
C ILE A 109 8.94 -0.40 9.19
N ILE A 110 10.27 -0.34 9.10
CA ILE A 110 10.96 0.59 8.19
C ILE A 110 10.74 0.15 6.74
N VAL A 111 11.15 -1.05 6.37
CA VAL A 111 11.15 -1.47 4.96
C VAL A 111 9.74 -1.71 4.45
N ILE A 112 8.92 -2.48 5.17
CA ILE A 112 7.57 -2.81 4.71
C ILE A 112 6.59 -1.69 5.08
N GLY A 113 6.58 -1.22 6.32
CA GLY A 113 5.61 -0.21 6.76
C GLY A 113 5.83 1.17 6.11
N ILE A 114 7.05 1.70 6.21
CA ILE A 114 7.36 3.08 5.79
C ILE A 114 7.69 3.11 4.29
N LEU A 115 8.60 2.27 3.81
CA LEU A 115 9.07 2.34 2.43
C LEU A 115 8.13 1.63 1.45
N ALA A 116 7.72 0.38 1.71
CA ALA A 116 6.81 -0.32 0.80
C ALA A 116 5.40 0.29 0.87
N TRP A 117 4.71 0.21 2.01
CA TRP A 117 3.35 0.73 2.16
C TRP A 117 3.25 2.24 2.01
N GLY A 118 4.13 2.99 2.68
CA GLY A 118 4.11 4.45 2.62
C GLY A 118 4.51 5.01 1.25
N VAL A 119 5.68 4.61 0.72
CA VAL A 119 6.22 5.20 -0.51
C VAL A 119 5.71 4.48 -1.76
N VAL A 120 6.03 3.20 -1.94
CA VAL A 120 5.82 2.49 -3.23
C VAL A 120 4.34 2.16 -3.45
N GLN A 121 3.75 1.42 -2.52
CA GLN A 121 2.36 0.99 -2.55
C GLN A 121 1.38 2.12 -2.22
N GLY A 122 1.83 3.23 -1.64
CA GLY A 122 1.01 4.41 -1.36
C GLY A 122 1.24 5.52 -2.39
N MET A 123 2.31 6.29 -2.19
CA MET A 123 2.58 7.53 -2.95
C MET A 123 2.89 7.27 -4.44
N VAL A 124 3.79 6.35 -4.77
CA VAL A 124 4.14 6.02 -6.16
C VAL A 124 2.94 5.41 -6.89
N THR A 125 2.18 4.57 -6.21
CA THR A 125 0.95 3.98 -6.76
C THR A 125 -0.09 5.05 -7.13
N LEU A 126 -0.41 5.95 -6.21
CA LEU A 126 -1.37 7.03 -6.49
C LEU A 126 -0.85 7.93 -7.63
N TYR A 127 0.48 8.13 -7.70
CA TYR A 127 1.09 8.96 -8.73
C TYR A 127 0.90 8.31 -10.10
N PHE A 128 1.23 7.03 -10.19
CA PHE A 128 1.02 6.21 -11.38
C PHE A 128 -0.44 6.24 -11.84
N ALA A 129 -1.39 6.01 -10.93
CA ALA A 129 -2.80 6.01 -11.27
C ALA A 129 -3.30 7.37 -11.77
N ASN A 130 -2.90 8.47 -11.12
CA ASN A 130 -3.24 9.83 -11.56
C ASN A 130 -2.58 10.22 -12.88
N ARG A 131 -1.37 9.70 -13.14
CA ARG A 131 -0.65 9.93 -14.40
C ARG A 131 -1.41 9.34 -15.59
N ILE A 132 -2.04 8.17 -15.40
CA ILE A 132 -2.87 7.50 -16.40
C ILE A 132 -4.25 8.13 -16.48
N TRP A 133 -4.85 8.39 -15.32
CA TRP A 133 -6.23 8.81 -15.21
C TRP A 133 -6.42 9.88 -14.13
N ALA A 134 -6.64 11.12 -14.54
CA ALA A 134 -6.74 12.26 -13.63
C ALA A 134 -7.88 12.08 -12.61
N ARG A 135 -7.58 12.33 -11.32
CA ARG A 135 -8.55 12.30 -10.23
C ARG A 135 -9.70 13.28 -10.48
N ASP A 136 -10.92 12.78 -10.34
CA ASP A 136 -12.12 13.58 -10.28
C ASP A 136 -12.41 13.99 -8.83
N TRP A 137 -12.22 15.27 -8.51
CA TRP A 137 -12.44 15.80 -7.17
C TRP A 137 -13.92 15.91 -6.75
N ASN A 138 -14.85 15.72 -7.69
CA ASN A 138 -16.28 15.89 -7.50
C ASN A 138 -17.06 14.57 -7.54
N HIS A 139 -16.36 13.43 -7.55
CA HIS A 139 -17.03 12.13 -7.55
C HIS A 139 -17.81 11.88 -6.25
N PRO A 140 -18.84 11.02 -6.27
CA PRO A 140 -19.57 10.64 -5.06
C PRO A 140 -18.64 10.06 -3.99
N ARG A 141 -18.82 10.54 -2.75
CA ARG A 141 -18.09 10.07 -1.57
C ARG A 141 -18.57 8.70 -1.13
N MET A 142 -17.72 7.96 -0.43
CA MET A 142 -18.06 6.68 0.18
C MET A 142 -19.05 6.91 1.33
N GLY A 143 -20.18 6.21 1.28
CA GLY A 143 -21.16 6.18 2.37
C GLY A 143 -20.68 5.35 3.55
N LYS A 144 -21.40 5.42 4.67
CA LYS A 144 -21.11 4.63 5.89
C LYS A 144 -21.11 3.12 5.61
N SER A 145 -22.08 2.64 4.82
CA SER A 145 -22.16 1.23 4.41
C SER A 145 -20.92 0.78 3.64
N GLY A 146 -20.44 1.62 2.71
CA GLY A 146 -19.20 1.35 1.98
C GLY A 146 -18.01 1.20 2.93
N TRP A 147 -17.83 2.13 3.87
CA TRP A 147 -16.77 2.06 4.89
C TRP A 147 -16.84 0.78 5.73
N ILE A 148 -18.04 0.43 6.23
CA ILE A 148 -18.24 -0.78 7.01
C ILE A 148 -17.89 -2.03 6.19
N LEU A 149 -18.36 -2.12 4.95
CA LEU A 149 -18.08 -3.26 4.08
C LEU A 149 -16.59 -3.39 3.75
N ALA A 150 -15.91 -2.27 3.50
CA ALA A 150 -14.46 -2.25 3.27
C ALA A 150 -13.70 -2.75 4.50
N ILE A 151 -13.99 -2.21 5.68
CA ILE A 151 -13.34 -2.64 6.93
C ILE A 151 -13.65 -4.12 7.24
N LEU A 152 -14.90 -4.53 7.08
CA LEU A 152 -15.32 -5.91 7.32
C LEU A 152 -14.60 -6.88 6.39
N TYR A 153 -14.50 -6.56 5.11
CA TYR A 153 -13.76 -7.36 4.14
C TYR A 153 -12.31 -7.56 4.57
N GLN A 154 -11.63 -6.45 4.92
CA GLN A 154 -10.24 -6.46 5.37
C GLN A 154 -10.06 -7.31 6.63
N ALA A 155 -10.93 -7.11 7.61
CA ALA A 155 -10.91 -7.86 8.87
C ALA A 155 -11.11 -9.36 8.62
N VAL A 156 -12.05 -9.74 7.76
CA VAL A 156 -12.29 -11.15 7.41
C VAL A 156 -11.05 -11.77 6.76
N VAL A 157 -10.45 -11.11 5.76
CA VAL A 157 -9.25 -11.64 5.10
C VAL A 157 -8.09 -11.76 6.08
N MET A 158 -7.87 -10.76 6.93
CA MET A 158 -6.80 -10.79 7.96
C MET A 158 -7.04 -11.87 9.01
N ILE A 159 -8.28 -12.07 9.48
CA ILE A 159 -8.63 -13.13 10.42
C ILE A 159 -8.37 -14.50 9.78
N LEU A 160 -8.83 -14.71 8.54
CA LEU A 160 -8.59 -15.97 7.81
C LEU A 160 -7.10 -16.23 7.61
N ALA A 161 -6.31 -15.21 7.26
CA ALA A 161 -4.86 -15.33 7.11
C ALA A 161 -4.15 -15.62 8.45
N SER A 162 -4.58 -15.00 9.56
CA SER A 162 -4.00 -15.22 10.89
C SER A 162 -4.24 -16.62 11.46
N ARG A 163 -5.23 -17.35 10.93
CA ARG A 163 -5.50 -18.74 11.28
C ARG A 163 -4.50 -19.70 10.66
N ASN A 164 -3.72 -19.27 9.66
CA ASN A 164 -2.68 -20.10 9.09
C ASN A 164 -1.59 -20.38 10.14
N PRO A 165 -1.27 -21.66 10.45
CA PRO A 165 -0.30 -22.01 11.48
C PRO A 165 1.12 -21.54 11.19
N VAL A 166 1.44 -21.24 9.92
CA VAL A 166 2.78 -20.73 9.57
C VAL A 166 2.92 -19.21 9.75
N THR A 167 1.82 -18.48 9.91
CA THR A 167 1.85 -17.01 10.10
C THR A 167 2.42 -16.68 11.48
N PRO A 168 3.54 -15.94 11.58
CA PRO A 168 4.14 -15.58 12.86
C PRO A 168 3.17 -14.77 13.72
N ARG A 169 3.17 -15.04 15.03
CA ARG A 169 2.27 -14.39 16.00
C ARG A 169 3.05 -13.52 16.96
N GLY A 170 2.43 -12.43 17.38
CA GLY A 170 2.99 -11.51 18.35
C GLY A 170 2.96 -12.10 19.76
N THR A 171 3.91 -11.67 20.59
CA THR A 171 3.78 -11.80 22.04
C THR A 171 2.76 -10.77 22.55
N PRO A 172 2.23 -10.91 23.79
CA PRO A 172 1.35 -9.88 24.37
C PRO A 172 1.99 -8.48 24.36
N VAL A 173 3.30 -8.41 24.63
CA VAL A 173 4.08 -7.16 24.56
C VAL A 173 4.15 -6.64 23.12
N GLY A 174 4.39 -7.51 22.13
CA GLY A 174 4.40 -7.12 20.72
C GLY A 174 3.05 -6.56 20.24
N TYR A 175 1.93 -7.17 20.65
CA TYR A 175 0.60 -6.64 20.36
C TYR A 175 0.32 -5.30 21.06
N LEU A 176 0.82 -5.11 22.28
CA LEU A 176 0.74 -3.83 22.98
C LEU A 176 1.49 -2.74 22.22
N VAL A 177 2.72 -3.01 21.77
CA VAL A 177 3.50 -2.06 20.96
C VAL A 177 2.83 -1.77 19.62
N PHE A 178 2.29 -2.79 18.94
CA PHE A 178 1.47 -2.60 17.75
C PHE A 178 0.28 -1.67 18.02
N GLY A 179 -0.45 -1.88 19.12
CA GLY A 179 -1.55 -1.01 19.53
C GLY A 179 -1.11 0.44 19.74
N VAL A 180 0.03 0.64 20.40
CA VAL A 180 0.62 1.98 20.59
C VAL A 180 0.97 2.62 19.24
N LEU A 181 1.61 1.88 18.32
CA LEU A 181 1.93 2.38 16.98
C LEU A 181 0.68 2.83 16.20
N VAL A 182 -0.38 2.03 16.24
CA VAL A 182 -1.67 2.35 15.62
C VAL A 182 -2.27 3.62 16.25
N ILE A 183 -2.29 3.72 17.58
CA ILE A 183 -2.82 4.89 18.29
C ILE A 183 -2.02 6.15 17.92
N VAL A 184 -0.69 6.09 17.94
CA VAL A 184 0.16 7.23 17.58
C VAL A 184 -0.08 7.66 16.14
N ALA A 185 -0.08 6.73 15.18
CA ALA A 185 -0.33 7.05 13.78
C ALA A 185 -1.73 7.63 13.55
N ALA A 186 -2.76 7.07 14.20
CA ALA A 186 -4.12 7.59 14.14
C ALA A 186 -4.23 9.01 14.75
N LEU A 187 -3.59 9.25 15.89
CA LEU A 187 -3.56 10.56 16.53
C LEU A 187 -2.84 11.60 15.66
N LEU A 188 -1.71 11.24 15.05
CA LEU A 188 -0.99 12.09 14.10
C LEU A 188 -1.88 12.44 12.89
N LEU A 189 -2.56 11.43 12.33
CA LEU A 189 -3.50 11.66 11.22
C LEU A 189 -4.63 12.59 11.65
N VAL A 190 -5.38 12.27 12.71
CA VAL A 190 -6.53 13.08 13.18
C VAL A 190 -6.12 14.51 13.51
N ARG A 191 -4.96 14.72 14.15
CA ARG A 191 -4.44 16.08 14.42
C ARG A 191 -4.12 16.82 13.13
N SER A 192 -3.52 16.14 12.15
CA SER A 192 -3.19 16.76 10.86
C SER A 192 -4.43 17.16 10.05
N LEU A 193 -5.53 16.40 10.15
CA LEU A 193 -6.78 16.68 9.42
C LEU A 193 -7.46 17.99 9.82
N LYS A 194 -7.08 18.57 10.98
CA LYS A 194 -7.59 19.89 11.42
C LYS A 194 -7.13 21.04 10.52
N ILE A 195 -6.10 20.82 9.70
CA ILE A 195 -5.58 21.82 8.76
C ILE A 195 -6.13 21.45 7.38
N PRO A 196 -7.24 22.07 6.93
CA PRO A 196 -7.83 21.74 5.64
C PRO A 196 -6.83 22.03 4.52
N GLY A 197 -6.64 21.06 3.63
CA GLY A 197 -5.90 21.27 2.39
C GLY A 197 -6.74 22.00 1.35
N GLY A 198 -6.07 22.66 0.41
CA GLY A 198 -6.69 23.05 -0.86
C GLY A 198 -6.79 21.85 -1.80
N ILE A 199 -7.57 21.99 -2.88
CA ILE A 199 -7.51 21.04 -3.99
C ILE A 199 -6.07 21.04 -4.51
N GLN A 200 -5.38 19.92 -4.37
CA GLN A 200 -4.05 19.77 -4.91
C GLN A 200 -4.19 19.32 -6.37
N VAL A 201 -3.78 20.17 -7.31
CA VAL A 201 -3.77 19.80 -8.74
C VAL A 201 -2.56 18.90 -8.99
N PHE A 202 -2.78 17.73 -9.59
CA PHE A 202 -1.72 16.79 -9.95
C PHE A 202 -0.56 17.50 -10.68
N GLN A 203 0.67 17.29 -10.21
CA GLN A 203 1.88 17.88 -10.77
C GLN A 203 2.80 16.76 -11.26
N PRO A 204 2.94 16.54 -12.57
CA PRO A 204 3.84 15.53 -13.09
C PRO A 204 5.29 15.85 -12.71
N SER A 205 6.08 14.80 -12.49
CA SER A 205 7.48 14.89 -12.11
C SER A 205 8.27 13.79 -12.78
N LYS A 206 9.38 14.15 -13.43
CA LYS A 206 10.31 13.18 -14.03
C LYS A 206 10.85 12.17 -13.02
N VAL A 207 11.05 12.58 -11.77
CA VAL A 207 11.50 11.69 -10.69
C VAL A 207 10.42 10.66 -10.37
N MET A 208 9.17 11.10 -10.21
CA MET A 208 8.07 10.19 -9.91
C MET A 208 7.70 9.31 -11.11
N ASP A 209 7.84 9.83 -12.34
CA ASP A 209 7.71 9.04 -13.57
C ASP A 209 8.75 7.92 -13.61
N LEU A 210 10.01 8.22 -13.28
CA LEU A 210 11.08 7.22 -13.17
C LEU A 210 10.75 6.16 -12.11
N LEU A 211 10.32 6.57 -10.91
CA LEU A 211 9.96 5.63 -9.84
C LEU A 211 8.76 4.75 -10.23
N ALA A 212 7.73 5.34 -10.83
CA ALA A 212 6.51 4.61 -11.22
C ALA A 212 6.78 3.64 -12.38
N VAL A 213 7.40 4.11 -13.47
CA VAL A 213 7.71 3.28 -14.64
C VAL A 213 8.77 2.23 -14.29
N GLY A 214 9.81 2.62 -13.55
CA GLY A 214 10.84 1.70 -13.07
C GLY A 214 10.26 0.58 -12.20
N SER A 215 9.30 0.92 -11.32
CA SER A 215 8.58 -0.08 -10.53
C SER A 215 7.79 -1.05 -11.40
N VAL A 216 7.04 -0.56 -12.39
CA VAL A 216 6.28 -1.43 -13.31
C VAL A 216 7.21 -2.39 -14.07
N ILE A 217 8.31 -1.87 -14.63
CA ILE A 217 9.28 -2.67 -15.39
C ILE A 217 9.91 -3.73 -14.50
N LEU A 218 10.42 -3.33 -13.33
CA LEU A 218 11.08 -4.24 -12.40
C LEU A 218 10.12 -5.31 -11.88
N PHE A 219 8.88 -4.92 -11.55
CA PHE A 219 7.91 -5.88 -11.02
C PHE A 219 7.48 -6.91 -12.08
N LEU A 220 7.24 -6.46 -13.32
CA LEU A 220 6.95 -7.36 -14.44
C LEU A 220 8.14 -8.31 -14.70
N PHE A 221 9.36 -7.77 -14.69
CA PHE A 221 10.56 -8.57 -14.91
C PHE A 221 10.72 -9.64 -13.83
N ASN A 222 10.66 -9.25 -12.56
CA ASN A 222 10.80 -10.15 -11.41
C ASN A 222 9.76 -11.27 -11.43
N GLY A 223 8.48 -10.94 -11.57
CA GLY A 223 7.42 -11.94 -11.51
C GLY A 223 7.36 -12.88 -12.73
N THR A 224 7.90 -12.45 -13.87
CA THR A 224 7.90 -13.23 -15.13
C THR A 224 9.16 -14.07 -15.29
N PHE A 225 10.35 -13.49 -15.06
CA PHE A 225 11.63 -14.13 -15.40
C PHE A 225 12.36 -14.71 -14.20
N LEU A 226 12.13 -14.20 -12.98
CA LEU A 226 12.79 -14.70 -11.77
C LEU A 226 11.94 -15.72 -11.01
N ALA A 227 10.85 -16.21 -11.60
CA ALA A 227 9.95 -17.20 -11.01
C ALA A 227 10.55 -18.63 -11.03
N SER A 228 11.70 -18.83 -10.37
CA SER A 228 12.15 -20.16 -9.95
C SER A 228 11.42 -20.59 -8.68
N GLY A 229 11.30 -21.90 -8.44
CA GLY A 229 10.30 -22.51 -7.53
C GLY A 229 10.15 -21.87 -6.14
N PRO A 230 8.93 -21.85 -5.58
CA PRO A 230 8.62 -21.14 -4.35
C PRO A 230 9.45 -21.67 -3.17
N GLN A 231 10.17 -20.77 -2.49
CA GLN A 231 10.72 -21.04 -1.16
C GLN A 231 9.78 -20.41 -0.13
N ILE A 232 9.61 -21.03 1.03
CA ILE A 232 8.86 -20.39 2.11
C ILE A 232 9.75 -19.29 2.68
N VAL A 233 9.53 -18.06 2.24
CA VAL A 233 10.18 -16.86 2.75
C VAL A 233 9.19 -16.20 3.68
N THR A 234 9.53 -16.10 4.96
CA THR A 234 8.76 -15.30 5.93
C THR A 234 7.29 -15.70 6.07
N SER A 235 6.99 -17.02 6.00
CA SER A 235 5.66 -17.67 6.06
C SER A 235 4.81 -17.68 4.80
N GLN A 236 5.30 -17.11 3.70
CA GLN A 236 4.60 -17.12 2.41
C GLN A 236 5.47 -17.75 1.32
N PRO A 237 4.87 -18.36 0.28
CA PRO A 237 5.61 -18.85 -0.87
C PRO A 237 6.09 -17.64 -1.68
N LEU A 238 7.35 -17.23 -1.48
CA LEU A 238 7.97 -16.17 -2.28
C LEU A 238 9.20 -16.71 -2.98
N ASN A 239 9.57 -16.08 -4.08
CA ASN A 239 10.89 -16.28 -4.64
C ASN A 239 11.88 -15.39 -3.88
N LEU A 240 12.86 -15.98 -3.19
CA LEU A 240 13.80 -15.24 -2.35
C LEU A 240 14.61 -14.19 -3.14
N LEU A 241 15.05 -14.53 -4.35
CA LEU A 241 15.80 -13.62 -5.20
C LEU A 241 14.92 -12.45 -5.64
N ALA A 242 13.70 -12.74 -6.12
CA ALA A 242 12.77 -11.71 -6.56
C ALA A 242 12.35 -10.78 -5.41
N ALA A 243 12.05 -11.34 -4.24
CA ALA A 243 11.75 -10.57 -3.03
C ALA A 243 12.96 -9.75 -2.56
N THR A 244 14.19 -10.24 -2.72
CA THR A 244 15.40 -9.48 -2.38
C THR A 244 15.57 -8.28 -3.31
N ILE A 245 15.44 -8.48 -4.62
CA ILE A 245 15.54 -7.41 -5.62
C ILE A 245 14.42 -6.38 -5.42
N GLU A 246 13.20 -6.84 -5.16
CA GLU A 246 12.07 -5.97 -4.82
C GLU A 246 12.35 -5.13 -3.58
N ASN A 247 12.85 -5.72 -2.50
CA ASN A 247 13.21 -4.98 -1.28
C ASN A 247 14.31 -3.94 -1.52
N ILE A 248 15.32 -4.25 -2.33
CA ILE A 248 16.35 -3.30 -2.75
C ILE A 248 15.70 -2.15 -3.53
N TRP A 249 14.80 -2.45 -4.47
CA TRP A 249 14.09 -1.44 -5.23
C TRP A 249 13.19 -0.56 -4.37
N VAL A 250 12.47 -1.14 -3.40
CA VAL A 250 11.68 -0.42 -2.41
C VAL A 250 12.55 0.55 -1.61
N PHE A 251 13.74 0.11 -1.21
CA PHE A 251 14.69 0.95 -0.47
C PHE A 251 15.18 2.13 -1.32
N ILE A 252 15.57 1.87 -2.57
CA ILE A 252 15.97 2.90 -3.55
C ILE A 252 14.82 3.90 -3.78
N CYS A 253 13.61 3.41 -4.04
CA CYS A 253 12.42 4.24 -4.20
C CYS A 253 12.18 5.13 -2.98
N GLY A 254 12.28 4.54 -1.79
CA GLY A 254 12.14 5.21 -0.52
C GLY A 254 13.11 6.38 -0.37
N ILE A 255 14.42 6.12 -0.56
CA ILE A 255 15.47 7.14 -0.45
C ILE A 255 15.27 8.25 -1.49
N ILE A 256 15.09 7.89 -2.77
CA ILE A 256 14.92 8.88 -3.84
C ILE A 256 13.69 9.75 -3.57
N PHE A 257 12.58 9.14 -3.17
CA PHE A 257 11.35 9.86 -2.83
C PHE A 257 11.58 10.83 -1.67
N LEU A 258 12.20 10.38 -0.58
CA LEU A 258 12.45 11.23 0.59
C LEU A 258 13.39 12.39 0.25
N ILE A 259 14.51 12.14 -0.44
CA ILE A 259 15.43 13.18 -0.90
C ILE A 259 14.70 14.19 -1.79
N TYR A 260 13.92 13.69 -2.76
CA TYR A 260 13.14 14.54 -3.65
C TYR A 260 12.14 15.41 -2.89
N ARG A 261 11.50 14.88 -1.85
CA ARG A 261 10.57 15.63 -0.99
C ARG A 261 11.28 16.69 -0.16
N PHE A 262 12.45 16.38 0.40
CA PHE A 262 13.27 17.36 1.14
C PHE A 262 13.73 18.51 0.24
N TRP A 263 14.17 18.21 -0.99
CA TRP A 263 14.71 19.21 -1.91
C TRP A 263 13.65 20.12 -2.53
N LYS A 264 12.50 19.57 -2.95
CA LYS A 264 11.51 20.35 -3.71
C LYS A 264 10.72 21.33 -2.84
N GLY A 265 10.75 21.19 -1.52
CA GLY A 265 10.00 22.01 -0.54
C GLY A 265 8.47 22.04 -0.75
N SER A 266 7.95 21.34 -1.75
CA SER A 266 6.59 21.42 -2.26
C SER A 266 6.00 20.02 -2.41
N ASP A 267 4.69 19.93 -2.23
CA ASP A 267 3.93 18.70 -2.33
C ASP A 267 4.06 18.09 -3.73
N VAL A 268 4.60 16.87 -3.81
CA VAL A 268 4.45 15.97 -4.96
C VAL A 268 2.98 15.64 -5.04
N VAL A 269 2.18 16.46 -5.71
CA VAL A 269 0.73 16.29 -5.65
C VAL A 269 0.36 14.98 -6.32
N VAL A 270 -0.12 14.07 -5.49
CA VAL A 270 -0.65 12.77 -5.89
C VAL A 270 -2.15 12.72 -5.77
#